data_AF-A0AAX7UPS9-F1
#
_entry.id   AF-A0AAX7UPS9-F1
#
_cell.length_a   1.000
_cell.length_b   1.000
_cell.length_c   1.000
_cell.angle_alpha   90.00
_cell.angle_beta   90.00
_cell.angle_gamma   90.00
#
_symmetry.space_group_name_H-M   'P 1'
#
loop_
_entity.id
_entity.type
_entity.pdbx_description
1 polymer ?
#
loop_
_entity_poly.entity_id
_entity_poly.type
_entity_poly.pdbx_seq_one_letter_code
_entity_poly.pdbx_strand_id
1 'polypeptide(L)'
;MRTQMFSQLEDYEHLMDVKVALDVEISAYRKMLEVEEQRFKLSPSPSQRTSIPRTHEHSGRKPRGKKRKYEGESGSSPAYKMSSRSMERGAVSVEEIDVDGKYVRLKNNSEKEQSVGGWVVRRVYPGAGDITFHIPASCVLAGGQTLTIWAAGAEVEVEPSDLVLQGHKSWGVITDIRVILLNSNHEDFSKETTCAVM
;
A
#
# COMPACT_ATOMS: atom_id res chain seq x y z
N MET A 1 -4.76 -55.42 10.23
CA MET A 1 -5.63 -55.59 9.03
C MET A 1 -6.88 -54.71 9.14
N ARG A 2 -7.89 -55.00 9.99
CA ARG A 2 -9.10 -54.15 10.12
C ARG A 2 -8.80 -52.71 10.56
N THR A 3 -8.00 -52.51 11.59
CA THR A 3 -7.63 -51.19 12.12
C THR A 3 -6.92 -50.30 11.10
N GLN A 4 -6.03 -50.88 10.29
CA GLN A 4 -5.37 -50.18 9.20
C GLN A 4 -6.36 -49.74 8.12
N MET A 5 -7.35 -50.57 7.82
CA MET A 5 -8.38 -50.24 6.83
C MET A 5 -9.30 -49.11 7.32
N PHE A 6 -9.62 -49.07 8.62
CA PHE A 6 -10.37 -47.95 9.22
C PHE A 6 -9.59 -46.64 9.21
N SER A 7 -8.30 -46.67 9.56
CA SER A 7 -7.43 -45.48 9.47
C SER A 7 -7.38 -44.93 8.05
N GLN A 8 -7.27 -45.79 7.03
CA GLN A 8 -7.26 -45.35 5.63
C GLN A 8 -8.57 -44.72 5.19
N LEU A 9 -9.71 -45.15 5.73
CA LEU A 9 -11.01 -44.53 5.44
C LEU A 9 -11.12 -43.15 6.09
N GLU A 10 -10.65 -43.01 7.32
CA GLU A 10 -10.62 -41.73 8.05
C GLU A 10 -9.68 -40.72 7.37
N ASP A 11 -8.49 -41.15 6.94
CA ASP A 11 -7.55 -40.32 6.18
C ASP A 11 -8.16 -39.89 4.83
N TYR A 12 -8.91 -40.77 4.17
CA TYR A 12 -9.56 -40.48 2.90
C TYR A 12 -10.74 -39.50 3.07
N GLU A 13 -11.52 -39.64 4.13
CA GLU A 13 -12.60 -38.72 4.48
C GLU A 13 -12.02 -37.33 4.77
N HIS A 14 -10.97 -37.25 5.58
CA HIS A 14 -10.29 -35.98 5.86
C HIS A 14 -9.74 -35.33 4.59
N LEU A 15 -9.12 -36.11 3.69
CA LEU A 15 -8.61 -35.59 2.43
C LEU A 15 -9.73 -35.09 1.51
N MET A 16 -10.88 -35.76 1.52
CA MET A 16 -12.06 -35.33 0.77
C MET A 16 -12.58 -33.98 1.28
N ASP A 17 -12.66 -33.79 2.59
CA ASP A 17 -13.09 -32.52 3.19
C ASP A 17 -12.15 -31.37 2.84
N VAL A 18 -10.84 -31.60 2.92
CA VAL A 18 -9.82 -30.63 2.49
C VAL A 18 -9.99 -30.29 1.01
N LYS A 19 -10.24 -31.29 0.16
CA LYS A 19 -10.47 -31.10 -1.28
C LYS A 19 -11.71 -30.25 -1.54
N VAL A 20 -12.81 -30.49 -0.82
CA VAL A 20 -14.04 -29.68 -0.94
C VAL A 20 -13.79 -28.24 -0.49
N ALA A 21 -13.06 -28.03 0.61
CA ALA A 21 -12.71 -26.70 1.10
C ALA A 21 -11.88 -25.92 0.05
N LEU A 22 -10.90 -26.58 -0.57
CA LEU A 22 -10.08 -26.00 -1.64
C LEU A 22 -10.91 -25.69 -2.90
N ASP A 23 -11.85 -26.55 -3.30
CA ASP A 23 -12.74 -26.29 -4.43
C ASP A 23 -13.59 -25.03 -4.19
N VAL A 24 -14.08 -24.82 -2.97
CA VAL A 24 -14.79 -23.60 -2.57
C VAL A 24 -13.87 -22.38 -2.65
N GLU A 25 -12.65 -22.47 -2.13
CA GLU A 25 -11.67 -21.38 -2.16
C GLU A 25 -11.31 -20.98 -3.60
N ILE A 26 -11.03 -21.95 -4.47
CA ILE A 26 -10.75 -21.75 -5.89
C ILE A 26 -11.95 -21.08 -6.59
N SER A 27 -13.17 -21.49 -6.28
CA SER A 27 -14.38 -20.89 -6.86
C SER A 27 -14.55 -19.42 -6.43
N ALA A 28 -14.23 -19.10 -5.18
CA ALA A 28 -14.27 -17.74 -4.67
C ALA A 28 -13.24 -16.85 -5.38
N TYR A 29 -12.01 -17.35 -5.57
CA TYR A 29 -10.97 -16.62 -6.31
C TYR A 29 -11.36 -16.35 -7.77
N ARG A 30 -11.91 -17.35 -8.48
CA ARG A 30 -12.39 -17.17 -9.85
C ARG A 30 -13.48 -16.09 -9.95
N LYS A 31 -14.46 -16.13 -9.05
CA LYS A 31 -15.56 -15.15 -9.03
C LYS A 31 -15.08 -13.72 -8.76
N MET A 32 -14.08 -13.55 -7.90
CA MET A 32 -13.51 -12.23 -7.60
C MET A 32 -12.80 -11.64 -8.84
N LEU A 33 -12.05 -12.46 -9.57
CA LEU A 33 -11.39 -12.08 -10.82
C LEU A 33 -12.41 -11.71 -11.93
N GLU A 34 -13.51 -12.45 -12.06
CA GLU A 34 -14.57 -12.13 -13.03
C GLU A 34 -15.20 -10.75 -12.78
N VAL A 35 -15.37 -10.35 -11.52
CA VAL A 35 -15.92 -9.03 -11.14
C VAL A 35 -14.96 -7.90 -11.47
N GLU A 36 -13.65 -8.12 -11.30
CA GLU A 36 -12.62 -7.16 -11.70
C GLU A 36 -12.59 -6.97 -13.22
N GLU A 37 -12.67 -8.06 -13.99
CA GLU A 37 -12.70 -7.99 -15.46
C GLU A 37 -13.95 -7.26 -15.99
N GLN A 38 -15.11 -7.47 -15.38
CA GLN A 38 -16.34 -6.79 -15.78
C GLN A 38 -16.28 -5.28 -15.51
N ARG A 39 -15.71 -4.85 -14.38
CA ARG A 39 -15.45 -3.43 -14.11
C ARG A 39 -14.48 -2.82 -15.11
N PHE A 40 -13.48 -3.57 -15.54
CA PHE A 40 -12.49 -3.11 -16.51
C PHE A 40 -13.09 -2.94 -17.91
N LYS A 41 -13.97 -3.86 -18.35
CA LYS A 41 -14.60 -3.84 -19.68
C LYS A 41 -15.74 -2.82 -19.82
N LEU A 42 -16.30 -2.32 -18.71
CA LEU A 42 -17.43 -1.36 -18.71
C LEU A 42 -17.03 0.11 -18.50
N SER A 43 -15.73 0.42 -18.38
CA SER A 43 -15.26 1.80 -18.29
C SER A 43 -15.21 2.46 -19.68
N PRO A 44 -16.03 3.49 -19.97
CA PRO A 44 -15.92 4.23 -21.22
C PRO A 44 -14.65 5.09 -21.17
N SER A 45 -13.62 4.67 -21.91
CA SER A 45 -12.37 5.43 -22.05
C SER A 45 -12.62 6.82 -22.66
N PRO A 46 -12.19 7.93 -22.01
CA PRO A 46 -12.22 9.23 -22.64
C PRO A 46 -10.98 9.45 -23.52
N SER A 47 -11.23 9.46 -24.84
CA SER A 47 -10.60 10.31 -25.86
C SER A 47 -9.07 10.20 -26.10
N GLN A 48 -8.70 9.53 -27.20
CA GLN A 48 -7.63 10.03 -28.08
C GLN A 48 -8.27 10.94 -29.14
N ARG A 49 -8.00 12.26 -29.07
CA ARG A 49 -8.30 13.19 -30.17
C ARG A 49 -6.99 13.76 -30.71
N THR A 50 -6.59 13.24 -31.87
CA THR A 50 -5.59 13.84 -32.76
C THR A 50 -6.20 15.05 -33.45
N SER A 51 -5.60 16.23 -33.30
CA SER A 51 -6.01 17.48 -33.97
C SER A 51 -5.29 17.66 -35.30
N ILE A 52 -6.06 17.85 -36.38
CA ILE A 52 -5.61 18.42 -37.67
C ILE A 52 -6.30 19.78 -37.82
N PRO A 53 -5.61 20.87 -38.23
CA PRO A 53 -6.24 22.18 -38.34
C PRO A 53 -6.92 22.36 -39.69
N ARG A 54 -8.17 22.84 -39.68
CA ARG A 54 -8.79 23.52 -40.83
C ARG A 54 -9.57 24.75 -40.34
N THR A 55 -9.31 25.84 -41.05
CA THR A 55 -9.93 27.16 -40.99
C THR A 55 -11.43 27.10 -41.25
N HIS A 56 -12.23 27.88 -40.52
CA HIS A 56 -13.22 28.82 -41.09
C HIS A 56 -13.95 29.57 -39.97
N GLU A 57 -14.30 30.80 -40.30
CA GLU A 57 -14.81 31.87 -39.46
C GLU A 57 -16.29 31.64 -39.08
N HIS A 58 -16.68 31.94 -37.82
CA HIS A 58 -17.81 32.82 -37.55
C HIS A 58 -18.00 33.18 -36.07
N SER A 59 -18.59 34.36 -35.91
CA SER A 59 -18.80 35.21 -34.74
C SER A 59 -19.61 34.59 -33.58
N GLY A 60 -19.28 34.96 -32.33
CA GLY A 60 -20.25 34.87 -31.22
C GLY A 60 -19.74 34.89 -29.76
N ARG A 61 -19.62 36.11 -29.19
CA ARG A 61 -19.89 36.53 -27.78
C ARG A 61 -19.00 36.03 -26.59
N LYS A 62 -18.79 36.96 -25.65
CA LYS A 62 -17.76 37.04 -24.57
C LYS A 62 -18.19 36.38 -23.21
N PRO A 63 -17.50 36.61 -22.06
CA PRO A 63 -16.58 35.65 -21.43
C PRO A 63 -17.03 35.20 -20.00
N ARG A 64 -16.49 34.09 -19.47
CA ARG A 64 -16.61 33.75 -18.04
C ARG A 64 -15.24 33.47 -17.43
N GLY A 65 -14.94 34.21 -16.36
CA GLY A 65 -13.63 34.30 -15.72
C GLY A 65 -13.18 33.03 -14.97
N LYS A 66 -11.85 32.91 -14.91
CA LYS A 66 -10.96 31.90 -14.30
C LYS A 66 -11.06 31.76 -12.77
N LYS A 67 -10.82 30.54 -12.28
CA LYS A 67 -9.75 30.19 -11.30
C LYS A 67 -9.66 28.66 -11.18
N ARG A 68 -8.74 28.03 -11.92
CA ARG A 68 -7.47 27.41 -11.45
C ARG A 68 -7.67 26.28 -10.43
N LYS A 69 -7.70 25.03 -10.90
CA LYS A 69 -7.38 23.85 -10.10
C LYS A 69 -5.96 23.41 -10.47
N TYR A 70 -5.11 23.34 -9.47
CA TYR A 70 -3.71 22.96 -9.54
C TYR A 70 -3.63 21.50 -9.97
N GLU A 71 -3.00 21.25 -11.12
CA GLU A 71 -2.67 19.92 -11.62
C GLU A 71 -1.29 19.59 -11.03
N GLY A 72 -1.28 18.68 -10.04
CA GLY A 72 -0.04 18.14 -9.49
C GLY A 72 0.53 17.14 -10.48
N GLU A 73 1.63 17.54 -11.09
CA GLU A 73 2.42 16.78 -12.05
C GLU A 73 3.37 15.79 -11.34
N SER A 74 3.59 14.66 -12.00
CA SER A 74 4.72 13.73 -11.88
C SER A 74 4.75 12.71 -10.74
N GLY A 75 4.88 11.46 -11.19
CA GLY A 75 5.20 10.27 -10.42
C GLY A 75 5.08 9.03 -11.31
N SER A 76 5.90 8.93 -12.36
CA SER A 76 6.04 7.70 -13.15
C SER A 76 6.65 6.62 -12.27
N SER A 77 5.84 5.77 -11.65
CA SER A 77 6.35 4.65 -10.85
C SER A 77 6.72 3.47 -11.76
N PRO A 78 7.87 2.81 -11.53
CA PRO A 78 8.20 1.52 -12.15
C PRO A 78 7.17 0.44 -11.74
N ALA A 79 7.13 -0.69 -12.44
CA ALA A 79 6.07 -1.70 -12.43
C ALA A 79 5.89 -2.52 -11.12
N TYR A 80 5.97 -1.92 -9.93
CA TYR A 80 5.60 -2.57 -8.67
C TYR A 80 4.16 -2.21 -8.29
N LYS A 81 3.35 -3.20 -7.93
CA LYS A 81 1.99 -2.96 -7.41
C LYS A 81 2.02 -2.97 -5.90
N MET A 82 1.90 -1.79 -5.29
CA MET A 82 1.68 -1.67 -3.85
C MET A 82 0.27 -2.18 -3.52
N SER A 83 0.20 -3.33 -2.87
CA SER A 83 -1.06 -3.97 -2.49
C SER A 83 -1.27 -3.74 -0.99
N SER A 84 -2.16 -2.83 -0.65
CA SER A 84 -2.54 -2.60 0.75
C SER A 84 -3.73 -3.49 1.11
N ARG A 85 -3.57 -4.44 2.02
CA ARG A 85 -4.70 -5.20 2.58
C ARG A 85 -5.18 -4.45 3.83
N SER A 86 -6.04 -3.45 3.62
CA SER A 86 -6.40 -2.48 4.66
C SER A 86 -7.82 -2.67 5.15
N MET A 87 -8.00 -2.82 6.46
CA MET A 87 -9.19 -2.30 7.17
C MET A 87 -8.81 -0.91 7.65
N GLU A 88 -9.35 0.16 7.04
CA GLU A 88 -9.07 1.53 7.47
C GLU A 88 -9.61 1.78 8.88
N ARG A 89 -8.76 1.59 9.89
CA ARG A 89 -9.13 1.80 11.31
C ARG A 89 -8.45 2.99 11.96
N GLY A 90 -7.62 3.77 11.25
CA GLY A 90 -6.90 4.91 11.84
C GLY A 90 -6.64 6.06 10.86
N ALA A 91 -6.40 7.26 11.41
CA ALA A 91 -6.11 8.48 10.65
C ALA A 91 -4.77 8.42 9.90
N VAL A 92 -3.77 7.71 10.45
CA VAL A 92 -2.40 7.66 9.90
C VAL A 92 -2.15 6.33 9.19
N SER A 93 -1.51 6.37 8.02
CA SER A 93 -1.10 5.17 7.27
C SER A 93 0.27 5.26 6.63
N VAL A 94 0.81 4.11 6.24
CA VAL A 94 1.95 4.03 5.32
C VAL A 94 1.50 4.57 3.96
N GLU A 95 2.15 5.64 3.48
CA GLU A 95 1.88 6.24 2.17
C GLU A 95 2.82 5.68 1.10
N GLU A 96 4.10 5.53 1.42
CA GLU A 96 5.11 5.07 0.48
C GLU A 96 6.22 4.27 1.17
N ILE A 97 6.78 3.31 0.44
CA ILE A 97 8.01 2.60 0.79
C ILE A 97 8.93 2.70 -0.42
N ASP A 98 10.16 3.17 -0.20
CA ASP A 98 11.13 3.33 -1.27
C ASP A 98 11.60 1.97 -1.82
N VAL A 99 11.75 1.89 -3.14
CA VAL A 99 12.13 0.65 -3.87
C VAL A 99 13.50 0.12 -3.49
N ASP A 100 14.43 1.01 -3.17
CA ASP A 100 15.80 0.68 -2.75
C ASP A 100 15.89 0.50 -1.22
N GLY A 101 14.76 0.64 -0.52
CA GLY A 101 14.70 0.60 0.94
C GLY A 101 15.32 1.82 1.60
N LYS A 102 15.39 2.97 0.92
CA LYS A 102 15.96 4.20 1.50
C LYS A 102 15.08 4.81 2.57
N TYR A 103 13.76 4.69 2.46
CA TYR A 103 12.84 5.25 3.45
C TYR A 103 11.48 4.54 3.48
N VAL A 104 10.75 4.80 4.56
CA VAL A 104 9.30 4.54 4.71
C VAL A 104 8.63 5.87 5.04
N ARG A 105 7.54 6.20 4.35
CA ARG A 105 6.78 7.44 4.57
C ARG A 105 5.40 7.14 5.14
N LEU A 106 5.08 7.80 6.24
CA LEU A 106 3.77 7.78 6.88
C LEU A 106 3.02 9.08 6.56
N LYS A 107 1.68 9.01 6.54
CA LYS A 107 0.81 10.16 6.31
C LYS A 107 -0.38 10.16 7.25
N ASN A 108 -0.66 11.31 7.84
CA ASN A 108 -1.94 11.58 8.47
C ASN A 108 -2.97 11.95 7.40
N ASN A 109 -3.92 11.07 7.12
CA ASN A 109 -4.98 11.28 6.15
C ASN A 109 -6.21 12.00 6.72
N SER A 110 -6.19 12.32 8.02
CA SER A 110 -7.24 13.13 8.64
C SER A 110 -6.92 14.62 8.56
N GLU A 111 -7.90 15.46 8.87
CA GLU A 111 -7.72 16.91 9.02
C GLU A 111 -7.25 17.31 10.43
N LYS A 112 -7.28 16.36 11.38
CA LYS A 112 -6.94 16.60 12.78
C LYS A 112 -5.51 16.21 13.05
N GLU A 113 -4.93 16.86 14.05
CA GLU A 113 -3.64 16.48 14.58
C GLU A 113 -3.70 15.10 15.24
N GLN A 114 -2.71 14.25 14.98
CA GLN A 114 -2.60 12.90 15.51
C GLN A 114 -1.22 12.71 16.16
N SER A 115 -1.21 12.43 17.46
CA SER A 115 0.00 12.00 18.15
C SER A 115 0.37 10.59 17.69
N VAL A 116 1.60 10.44 17.20
CA VAL A 116 2.18 9.17 16.74
C VAL A 116 3.37 8.74 17.59
N GLY A 117 3.65 9.46 18.67
CA GLY A 117 4.69 9.10 19.63
C GLY A 117 4.46 7.74 20.26
N GLY A 118 5.52 6.93 20.35
CA GLY A 118 5.46 5.57 20.87
C GLY A 118 4.89 4.54 19.89
N TRP A 119 4.44 4.96 18.70
CA TRP A 119 4.05 4.03 17.64
C TRP A 119 5.29 3.31 17.10
N VAL A 120 5.06 2.17 16.47
CA VAL A 120 6.13 1.31 15.95
C VAL A 120 5.94 1.05 14.47
N VAL A 121 6.99 1.31 13.69
CA VAL A 121 7.09 0.87 12.29
C VAL A 121 7.91 -0.40 12.27
N ARG A 122 7.28 -1.52 11.94
CA ARG A 122 7.93 -2.82 11.85
C ARG A 122 7.98 -3.29 10.41
N ARG A 123 9.17 -3.52 9.90
CA ARG A 123 9.42 -4.17 8.62
C ARG A 123 9.68 -5.65 8.87
N VAL A 124 8.91 -6.50 8.19
CA VAL A 124 9.01 -7.96 8.22
C VAL A 124 9.46 -8.44 6.85
N TYR A 125 10.50 -9.28 6.83
CA TYR A 125 11.04 -9.87 5.61
C TYR A 125 11.26 -11.37 5.79
N PRO A 126 10.69 -12.24 4.94
CA PRO A 126 10.92 -13.68 5.05
C PRO A 126 12.41 -14.03 4.91
N GLY A 127 13.00 -14.61 5.97
CA GLY A 127 14.40 -15.08 5.95
C GLY A 127 15.46 -14.05 6.33
N ALA A 128 15.07 -12.80 6.64
CA ALA A 128 15.94 -11.85 7.32
C ALA A 128 15.27 -11.40 8.64
N GLY A 129 16.07 -10.90 9.58
CA GLY A 129 15.52 -10.35 10.82
C GLY A 129 14.55 -9.18 10.57
N ASP A 130 13.60 -9.03 11.46
CA ASP A 130 12.69 -7.88 11.48
C ASP A 130 13.46 -6.61 11.83
N ILE A 131 13.04 -5.50 11.22
CA ILE A 131 13.51 -4.16 11.59
C ILE A 131 12.36 -3.47 12.31
N THR A 132 12.64 -2.93 13.50
CA THR A 132 11.64 -2.25 14.33
C THR A 132 12.12 -0.84 14.64
N PHE A 133 11.30 0.15 14.32
CA PHE A 133 11.56 1.55 14.61
C PHE A 133 10.48 2.10 15.54
N HIS A 134 10.92 2.66 16.67
CA HIS A 134 10.03 3.33 17.62
C HIS A 134 10.00 4.83 17.34
N ILE A 135 8.81 5.35 17.08
CA ILE A 135 8.62 6.78 16.84
C ILE A 135 8.82 7.52 18.18
N PRO A 136 9.66 8.57 18.24
CA PRO A 136 9.89 9.35 19.45
C PRO A 136 8.58 9.86 20.07
N ALA A 137 8.48 9.83 21.40
CA ALA A 137 7.25 10.16 22.12
C ALA A 137 6.72 11.59 21.84
N SER A 138 7.59 12.50 21.41
CA SER A 138 7.24 13.88 21.08
C SER A 138 6.63 14.06 19.68
N CYS A 139 6.61 13.02 18.84
CA CYS A 139 6.17 13.15 17.45
C CYS A 139 4.65 13.28 17.34
N VAL A 140 4.24 14.33 16.64
CA VAL A 140 2.84 14.64 16.36
C VAL A 140 2.71 15.07 14.91
N LEU A 141 1.71 14.53 14.22
CA LEU A 141 1.43 14.82 12.81
C LEU A 141 0.18 15.66 12.66
N ALA A 142 0.31 16.86 12.10
CA ALA A 142 -0.82 17.67 11.69
C ALA A 142 -1.65 16.96 10.60
N GLY A 143 -2.89 17.43 10.38
CA GLY A 143 -3.74 16.88 9.33
C GLY A 143 -3.11 17.04 7.94
N GLY A 144 -3.05 15.95 7.18
CA GLY A 144 -2.39 15.91 5.86
C GLY A 144 -0.87 15.84 5.88
N GLN A 145 -0.22 15.95 7.05
CA GLN A 145 1.23 15.93 7.17
C GLN A 145 1.81 14.53 6.96
N THR A 146 3.02 14.48 6.41
CA THR A 146 3.82 13.26 6.25
C THR A 146 5.02 13.24 7.19
N LEU A 147 5.43 12.04 7.57
CA LEU A 147 6.66 11.76 8.32
C LEU A 147 7.48 10.74 7.53
N THR A 148 8.70 11.08 7.16
CA THR A 148 9.59 10.15 6.47
C THR A 148 10.60 9.58 7.45
N ILE A 149 10.83 8.27 7.40
CA ILE A 149 11.81 7.57 8.20
C ILE A 149 12.89 7.02 7.28
N TRP A 150 14.02 7.71 7.22
CA TRP A 150 15.16 7.39 6.37
C TRP A 150 16.03 6.30 6.96
N ALA A 151 16.54 5.41 6.14
CA ALA A 151 17.63 4.53 6.53
C ALA A 151 18.93 5.31 6.66
N ALA A 152 19.82 4.93 7.58
CA ALA A 152 21.09 5.63 7.80
C ALA A 152 22.02 5.64 6.57
N GLY A 153 21.80 4.74 5.61
CA GLY A 153 22.57 4.65 4.36
C GLY A 153 21.94 5.36 3.16
N ALA A 154 20.86 6.13 3.34
CA ALA A 154 20.19 6.78 2.22
C ALA A 154 21.01 7.92 1.58
N GLU A 155 22.05 8.44 2.25
CA GLU A 155 22.92 9.53 1.76
C GLU A 155 22.14 10.79 1.33
N VAL A 156 21.02 11.09 2.01
CA VAL A 156 20.17 12.28 1.77
C VAL A 156 20.26 13.24 2.96
N GLU A 157 20.19 14.54 2.70
CA GLU A 157 20.00 15.57 3.74
C GLU A 157 18.58 15.43 4.34
N VAL A 158 18.52 15.12 5.63
CA VAL A 158 17.26 14.80 6.31
C VAL A 158 16.61 16.08 6.80
N GLU A 159 15.34 16.29 6.42
CA GLU A 159 14.55 17.42 6.89
C GLU A 159 14.37 17.39 8.42
N PRO A 160 14.26 18.53 9.12
CA PRO A 160 14.14 18.56 10.58
C PRO A 160 12.91 17.83 11.14
N SER A 161 11.87 17.62 10.31
CA SER A 161 10.65 16.90 10.67
C SER A 161 10.74 15.40 10.41
N ASP A 162 11.77 14.94 9.70
CA ASP A 162 11.99 13.54 9.35
C ASP A 162 12.84 12.83 10.40
N LEU A 163 12.81 11.49 10.35
CA LEU A 163 13.50 10.63 11.29
C LEU A 163 14.51 9.74 10.58
N VAL A 164 15.49 9.25 11.34
CA VAL A 164 16.51 8.34 10.83
C VAL A 164 16.50 7.04 11.61
N LEU A 165 16.37 5.93 10.90
CA LEU A 165 16.59 4.58 11.39
C LEU A 165 18.09 4.37 11.61
N GLN A 166 18.53 4.59 12.83
CA GLN A 166 19.92 4.35 13.24
C GLN A 166 20.24 2.86 13.25
N GLY A 167 21.49 2.50 12.95
CA GLY A 167 21.97 1.11 12.98
C GLY A 167 21.62 0.26 11.75
N HIS A 168 20.74 0.72 10.87
CA HIS A 168 20.40 0.02 9.62
C HIS A 168 20.67 0.91 8.40
N LYS A 169 21.44 0.39 7.44
CA LYS A 169 21.78 1.11 6.20
C LYS A 169 20.62 1.14 5.19
N SER A 170 19.64 0.25 5.32
CA SER A 170 18.48 0.16 4.43
C SER A 170 17.31 -0.53 5.16
N TRP A 171 16.08 -0.18 4.77
CA TRP A 171 14.86 -0.93 5.06
C TRP A 171 14.75 -2.23 4.24
N GLY A 172 15.67 -2.48 3.31
CA GLY A 172 15.76 -3.61 2.39
C GLY A 172 15.11 -3.36 1.04
N VAL A 173 15.48 -4.19 0.06
CA VAL A 173 14.90 -4.17 -1.29
C VAL A 173 13.51 -4.82 -1.33
N ILE A 174 12.61 -4.21 -2.12
CA ILE A 174 11.15 -4.47 -2.15
C ILE A 174 10.71 -5.87 -2.60
N THR A 175 11.61 -6.82 -2.90
CA THR A 175 11.20 -8.10 -3.51
C THR A 175 10.18 -8.91 -2.69
N ASP A 176 10.00 -8.66 -1.40
CA ASP A 176 8.77 -8.95 -0.64
C ASP A 176 8.82 -8.29 0.75
N ILE A 177 8.69 -6.96 0.79
CA ILE A 177 8.68 -6.22 2.05
C ILE A 177 7.26 -6.01 2.56
N ARG A 178 7.04 -6.41 3.81
CA ARG A 178 5.86 -6.05 4.58
C ARG A 178 6.20 -5.01 5.62
N VAL A 179 5.49 -3.89 5.62
CA VAL A 179 5.57 -2.88 6.68
C VAL A 179 4.26 -2.87 7.46
N ILE A 180 4.39 -2.90 8.77
CA ILE A 180 3.30 -2.90 9.75
C ILE A 180 3.47 -1.66 10.63
N LEU A 181 2.40 -0.90 10.81
CA LEU A 181 2.36 0.25 11.70
C LEU A 181 1.48 -0.04 12.93
N LEU A 182 2.12 -0.05 14.10
CA LEU A 182 1.51 -0.34 15.40
C LEU A 182 1.32 0.94 16.21
N ASN A 183 0.20 1.09 16.91
CA ASN A 183 -0.05 2.21 17.82
C ASN A 183 0.72 2.04 19.15
N SER A 184 0.68 3.03 20.04
CA SER A 184 1.30 3.02 21.38
C SER A 184 0.92 1.83 22.25
N ASN A 185 -0.23 1.22 21.99
CA ASN A 185 -0.71 0.04 22.72
C ASN A 185 -0.20 -1.29 22.12
N HIS A 186 0.67 -1.23 21.11
CA HIS A 186 1.12 -2.37 20.30
C HIS A 186 0.00 -3.14 19.60
N GLU A 187 -1.20 -2.56 19.54
CA GLU A 187 -2.31 -3.07 18.73
C GLU A 187 -2.13 -2.65 17.26
N ASP A 188 -2.40 -3.59 16.34
CA ASP A 188 -2.35 -3.36 14.90
C ASP A 188 -3.40 -2.31 14.50
N PHE A 189 -2.97 -1.06 14.30
CA PHE A 189 -3.88 0.05 14.01
C PHE A 189 -3.74 0.60 12.60
N SER A 190 -2.71 0.21 11.85
CA SER A 190 -2.57 0.72 10.49
C SER A 190 -1.90 -0.25 9.50
N LYS A 191 -2.70 -0.49 8.45
CA LYS A 191 -2.42 -1.01 7.10
C LYS A 191 -1.13 -1.82 6.96
N GLU A 192 -1.28 -3.15 7.01
CA GLU A 192 -0.29 -4.05 6.40
C GLU A 192 -0.17 -3.65 4.93
N THR A 193 1.01 -3.12 4.59
CA THR A 193 1.30 -2.73 3.22
C THR A 193 2.40 -3.62 2.68
N THR A 194 2.04 -4.37 1.65
CA THR A 194 2.95 -5.28 0.95
C THR A 194 3.30 -4.64 -0.39
N CYS A 195 4.58 -4.43 -0.60
CA CYS A 195 5.08 -4.10 -1.93
C CYS A 195 5.53 -5.41 -2.58
N ALA A 196 4.86 -5.80 -3.68
CA ALA A 196 5.27 -6.91 -4.53
C ALA A 196 5.71 -6.37 -5.88
N VAL A 197 6.88 -6.81 -6.35
CA VAL A 197 7.33 -6.56 -7.73
C VAL A 197 6.61 -7.57 -8.63
N MET A 198 5.87 -7.11 -9.64
CA MET A 198 5.28 -7.98 -10.67
C MET A 198 6.29 -8.31 -11.77
#